data_AF-A0A841L3B3-F1
#
_entry.id   AF-A0A841L3B3-F1
#
_cell.length_a   1.000
_cell.length_b   1.000
_cell.length_c   1.000
_cell.angle_alpha   90.00
_cell.angle_beta   90.00
_cell.angle_gamma   90.00
#
_symmetry.space_group_name_H-M   'P 1'
#
loop_
_entity.id
_entity.type
_entity.pdbx_description
1 polymer ?
#
loop_
_entity_poly.entity_id
_entity_poly.type
_entity_poly.pdbx_seq_one_letter_code
_entity_poly.pdbx_strand_id
1 'polypeptide(L)' 'MAKTEIKFTKQKLIQSSQFSQIEKDILTAILSDGEYTIKACFEEIKKFKESKVSE' A
#
# COMPACT_ATOMS: atom_id res chain seq x y z
N MET A 1 20.80 -14.27 -0.15
CA MET A 1 19.69 -14.07 0.80
C MET A 1 18.42 -13.92 0.00
N ALA A 2 17.54 -14.93 0.02
CA ALA A 2 16.30 -14.91 -0.74
C ALA A 2 15.40 -13.78 -0.21
N LYS A 3 15.15 -12.77 -1.04
CA LYS A 3 14.17 -11.73 -0.75
C LYS A 3 12.80 -12.36 -0.89
N THR A 4 12.35 -13.08 0.14
CA THR A 4 10.98 -13.58 0.20
C THR A 4 10.07 -12.36 0.14
N GLU A 5 9.36 -12.21 -0.97
CA GLU A 5 8.35 -11.18 -1.15
C GLU A 5 7.16 -11.55 -0.26
N ILE A 6 7.22 -11.10 1.00
CA ILE A 6 6.15 -11.35 1.97
C ILE A 6 4.92 -10.56 1.49
N LYS A 7 3.89 -11.32 1.10
CA LYS A 7 2.58 -10.79 0.78
C LYS A 7 1.78 -10.67 2.07
N PHE A 8 1.04 -9.58 2.16
CA PHE A 8 0.21 -9.26 3.30
C PHE A 8 -1.21 -8.98 2.79
N THR A 9 -2.21 -9.41 3.55
CA THR A 9 -3.59 -9.05 3.22
C THR A 9 -3.82 -7.57 3.43
N LYS A 10 -4.79 -7.00 2.70
CA LYS A 10 -5.24 -5.61 2.87
C LYS A 10 -5.40 -5.23 4.35
N GLN A 11 -6.08 -6.07 5.13
CA GLN A 11 -6.27 -5.84 6.57
C GLN A 11 -4.95 -5.77 7.35
N LYS A 12 -3.97 -6.63 7.02
CA LYS A 12 -2.66 -6.63 7.69
C LYS A 12 -1.86 -5.38 7.33
N LEU A 13 -1.98 -4.90 6.09
CA LEU A 13 -1.33 -3.68 5.60
C LEU A 13 -1.89 -2.43 6.27
N ILE A 14 -3.22 -2.29 6.35
CA ILE A 14 -3.86 -1.14 7.01
C ILE A 14 -3.70 -1.16 8.53
N GLN A 15 -3.48 -2.32 9.15
CA GLN A 15 -3.14 -2.41 10.57
C GLN A 15 -1.64 -2.28 10.83
N SER A 16 -0.79 -2.45 9.82
CA SER A 16 0.66 -2.35 9.98
C SER A 16 1.09 -0.93 10.32
N SER A 17 2.10 -0.79 11.19
CA SER A 17 2.74 0.50 11.48
C SER A 17 3.68 0.96 10.36
N GLN A 18 3.81 0.20 9.27
CA GLN A 18 4.61 0.60 8.11
C GLN A 18 4.01 1.76 7.30
N PHE A 19 2.71 1.98 7.41
CA PHE A 19 2.00 3.02 6.67
C PHE A 19 1.42 4.04 7.65
N SER A 20 1.43 5.31 7.27
CA SER A 20 0.75 6.36 8.01
C SER A 20 -0.77 6.26 7.84
N GLN A 21 -1.54 6.92 8.70
CA GLN A 21 -3.01 6.89 8.63
C GLN A 21 -3.56 7.30 7.25
N ILE A 22 -2.96 8.34 6.63
CA ILE A 22 -3.30 8.79 5.27
C ILE A 22 -2.97 7.71 4.22
N GLU A 23 -1.82 7.06 4.35
CA GLU A 23 -1.41 5.99 3.43
C GLU A 23 -2.32 4.78 3.57
N LYS A 24 -2.75 4.44 4.79
CA LYS A 24 -3.73 3.38 5.06
C LYS A 24 -5.08 3.69 4.42
N ASP A 25 -5.53 4.93 4.49
CA ASP A 25 -6.76 5.40 3.84
C ASP A 25 -6.66 5.26 2.32
N ILE A 26 -5.55 5.73 1.74
CA ILE A 26 -5.25 5.59 0.31
C ILE A 26 -5.23 4.12 -0.10
N LEU A 27 -4.49 3.27 0.63
CA LEU A 27 -4.47 1.83 0.40
C LEU A 27 -5.85 1.20 0.52
N THR A 28 -6.69 1.64 1.46
CA THR A 28 -8.06 1.15 1.58
C THR A 28 -8.92 1.53 0.38
N ALA A 29 -8.70 2.71 -0.18
CA ALA A 29 -9.44 3.23 -1.32
C ALA A 29 -8.99 2.61 -2.66
N ILE A 30 -7.69 2.34 -2.83
CA ILE A 30 -7.14 1.84 -4.10
C ILE A 30 -6.95 0.32 -4.12
N LEU A 31 -6.67 -0.33 -2.99
CA LEU A 31 -6.51 -1.77 -2.93
C LEU A 31 -7.86 -2.47 -2.76
N SER A 32 -8.06 -3.50 -3.57
CA SER A 32 -9.19 -4.42 -3.44
C SER A 32 -8.92 -5.49 -2.39
N ASP A 33 -9.90 -6.35 -2.13
CA ASP A 33 -9.73 -7.47 -1.21
C ASP A 33 -8.76 -8.50 -1.82
N GLY A 34 -7.59 -8.67 -1.20
CA GLY A 34 -6.50 -9.47 -1.74
C GLY A 34 -5.19 -9.35 -0.95
N GLU A 35 -4.14 -9.95 -1.51
CA GLU A 35 -2.80 -9.98 -0.94
C GLU A 35 -1.82 -9.11 -1.74
N TYR A 36 -1.16 -8.19 -1.06
CA TYR A 36 -0.24 -7.24 -1.65
C TYR A 36 1.09 -7.23 -0.91
N THR A 37 2.17 -6.95 -1.61
CA THR A 37 3.47 -6.73 -0.97
C THR A 37 3.56 -5.29 -0.50
N ILE A 38 4.37 -5.04 0.55
CA ILE A 38 4.69 -3.68 1.00
C ILE A 38 5.15 -2.79 -0.15
N LYS A 39 5.95 -3.37 -1.06
CA LYS A 39 6.52 -2.67 -2.20
C LYS A 39 5.44 -2.24 -3.20
N ALA A 40 4.49 -3.13 -3.50
CA ALA A 40 3.35 -2.82 -4.36
C ALA A 40 2.45 -1.73 -3.74
N CYS A 41 2.18 -1.81 -2.43
CA CYS A 41 1.47 -0.76 -1.71
C CYS A 41 2.15 0.60 -1.84
N PHE A 42 3.47 0.66 -1.64
CA PHE A 42 4.23 1.90 -1.73
C PHE A 42 4.19 2.50 -3.14
N GLU A 43 4.31 1.67 -4.18
CA GLU A 43 4.19 2.09 -5.58
C GLU A 43 2.79 2.66 -5.88
N GLU A 44 1.74 1.98 -5.42
CA GLU A 44 0.35 2.41 -5.60
C GLU A 44 0.04 3.74 -4.87
N ILE A 45 0.50 3.89 -3.61
CA ILE A 45 0.40 5.15 -2.86
C ILE A 45 1.14 6.27 -3.60
N LYS A 46 2.33 5.98 -4.12
CA LYS A 46 3.15 6.96 -4.82
C LYS A 46 2.47 7.41 -6.12
N LYS A 47 1.95 6.48 -6.93
CA LYS A 47 1.17 6.79 -8.13
C LYS A 47 -0.06 7.64 -7.80
N PHE A 48 -0.79 7.29 -6.75
CA PHE A 48 -1.96 8.06 -6.31
C PHE A 48 -1.58 9.50 -5.93
N LYS A 49 -0.49 9.67 -5.19
CA LYS A 49 0.04 10.99 -4.80
C LYS A 49 0.53 11.81 -5.99
N GLU A 50 1.29 11.20 -6.91
CA GLU A 50 1.76 11.87 -8.13
C GLU A 50 0.58 12.29 -9.01
N SER A 51 -0.42 11.43 -9.18
CA SER A 51 -1.63 11.75 -9.94
C SER A 51 -2.43 12.91 -9.35
N LYS A 52 -2.37 13.13 -8.04
CA LYS A 52 -3.03 14.26 -7.35
C LYS A 52 -2.22 15.55 -7.36
N VAL A 53 -0.91 15.48 -7.63
CA VAL A 53 0.01 16.64 -7.59
C VAL A 53 0.11 17.35 -8.94
N SER A 54 -0.41 16.76 -10.02
CA SER A 54 -0.40 17.33 -11.37
C SER A 54 -1.59 18.26 -11.69
N GLU A 55 -2.29 18.80 -10.70
CA GLU A 55 -3.35 19.81 -10.89
C GLU A 55 -2.89 21.21 -10.44
#